data_AF-A0A2J6Q619-F1
#
_entry.id   AF-A0A2J6Q619-F1
#
_cell.length_a   1.000
_cell.length_b   1.000
_cell.length_c   1.000
_cell.angle_alpha   90.00
_cell.angle_beta   90.00
_cell.angle_gamma   90.00
#
_symmetry.space_group_name_H-M   'P 1'
#
loop_
_entity.id
_entity.type
_entity.pdbx_description
1 polymer ?
#
loop_
_entity_poly.entity_id
_entity_poly.type
_entity_poly.pdbx_seq_one_letter_code
_entity_poly.pdbx_strand_id
1 'polypeptide(L)'
;MSRRGLGNAFRCCDCAVNSSTRGPAIHRRNFTSSLSWRRHGAIPQFTETSSAELNDLLSEIRQKIMLPSHLSSKHQKLIYKKRYENELLTEPVIATIANEDFQLQHIDRTKDLPNHKKALFKAISLMKEKKDWGNLPNLLAGMKLAGMNTSGLSMKNRIVSLVRQAGRHEVILECLLRAEDTGMQLKEPVFATMVMLAIQQRAFDTDWHEHELAKALKWAELVVVMMEEPKHAGSRVLAGKDDPRLQPQVIGILLELASIKAVKYLEGRDVDGKVAEYSTRLLGTPLDFEPLAYESEHAYESEYALNPWLWAHVPVLHGMYEALKVLDPSSPVAEGLRTKSEVLDSMVSTTYEKLADLASKENKSLIGLKMYEKLLG
;
A
#
# COMPACT_ATOMS: atom_id res chain seq x y z
N MET A 1 -28.03 -16.70 -62.92
CA MET A 1 -27.96 -18.10 -62.46
C MET A 1 -27.68 -18.04 -60.95
N SER A 2 -28.64 -17.96 -60.03
CA SER A 2 -29.66 -18.91 -59.52
C SER A 2 -29.13 -20.22 -58.91
N ARG A 3 -29.25 -20.31 -57.57
CA ARG A 3 -29.77 -21.41 -56.69
C ARG A 3 -29.08 -21.29 -55.31
N ARG A 4 -29.70 -20.84 -54.20
CA ARG A 4 -30.83 -21.32 -53.35
C ARG A 4 -30.63 -22.68 -52.66
N GLY A 5 -30.81 -22.67 -51.34
CA GLY A 5 -31.09 -23.79 -50.41
C GLY A 5 -30.67 -23.40 -48.98
N LEU A 6 -31.48 -22.71 -48.16
CA LEU A 6 -32.61 -23.15 -47.31
C LEU A 6 -32.29 -24.30 -46.33
N GLY A 7 -32.44 -24.01 -45.03
CA GLY A 7 -32.38 -24.97 -43.93
C GLY A 7 -32.84 -24.37 -42.59
N ASN A 8 -34.09 -23.91 -42.52
CA ASN A 8 -34.83 -23.75 -41.26
C ASN A 8 -35.66 -25.01 -41.04
N ALA A 9 -35.69 -25.57 -39.82
CA ALA A 9 -36.81 -26.40 -39.37
C ALA A 9 -36.97 -26.36 -37.84
N PHE A 10 -38.17 -25.97 -37.45
CA PHE A 10 -38.75 -25.94 -36.11
C PHE A 10 -38.89 -27.35 -35.51
N ARG A 11 -38.87 -27.45 -34.17
CA ARG A 11 -39.78 -28.33 -33.42
C ARG A 11 -40.17 -27.72 -32.07
N CYS A 12 -41.43 -27.31 -32.00
CA CYS A 12 -42.23 -27.24 -30.79
C CYS A 12 -43.13 -28.49 -30.80
N CYS A 13 -43.24 -29.20 -29.68
CA CYS A 13 -44.39 -30.06 -29.39
C CYS A 13 -44.65 -30.06 -27.88
N ASP A 14 -45.84 -29.57 -27.56
CA ASP A 14 -46.55 -29.71 -26.29
C ASP A 14 -46.69 -31.18 -25.85
N CYS A 15 -46.60 -31.41 -24.55
CA CYS A 15 -47.37 -32.46 -23.88
C CYS A 15 -48.11 -31.81 -22.72
N ALA A 16 -49.41 -31.59 -22.91
CA ALA A 16 -50.37 -31.27 -21.88
C ALA A 16 -50.81 -32.55 -21.15
N VAL A 17 -50.75 -32.56 -19.82
CA VAL A 17 -51.65 -33.35 -18.97
C VAL A 17 -52.14 -32.43 -17.85
N ASN A 18 -53.46 -32.30 -17.77
CA ASN A 18 -54.20 -31.45 -16.85
C ASN A 18 -54.54 -32.18 -15.54
N SER A 19 -54.99 -31.36 -14.56
CA SER A 19 -55.52 -31.65 -13.21
C SER A 19 -54.46 -31.63 -12.09
N SER A 20 -54.61 -30.92 -10.98
CA SER A 20 -55.69 -30.08 -10.45
C SER A 20 -55.17 -29.25 -9.24
N THR A 21 -55.60 -28.00 -9.14
CA THR A 21 -55.78 -27.18 -7.92
C THR A 21 -54.89 -27.40 -6.68
N ARG A 22 -53.93 -26.49 -6.44
CA ARG A 22 -53.59 -25.87 -5.14
C ARG A 22 -52.45 -24.85 -5.29
N GLY A 23 -52.74 -23.58 -4.98
CA GLY A 23 -51.88 -22.46 -4.53
C GLY A 23 -50.50 -22.20 -5.16
N PRO A 24 -50.11 -20.93 -5.44
CA PRO A 24 -48.76 -20.64 -5.88
C PRO A 24 -47.82 -20.72 -4.68
N ALA A 25 -47.19 -21.87 -4.46
CA ALA A 25 -45.95 -21.91 -3.70
C ALA A 25 -44.86 -21.31 -4.60
N ILE A 26 -44.64 -20.00 -4.47
CA ILE A 26 -43.46 -19.32 -5.00
C ILE A 26 -42.26 -19.95 -4.28
N HIS A 27 -41.73 -21.04 -4.86
CA HIS A 27 -40.41 -21.53 -4.50
C HIS A 27 -39.43 -20.43 -4.89
N ARG A 28 -39.03 -19.63 -3.89
CA ARG A 28 -37.84 -18.78 -3.96
C ARG A 28 -36.68 -19.70 -4.36
N ARG A 29 -36.28 -19.64 -5.64
CA ARG A 29 -34.98 -20.13 -6.06
C ARG A 29 -33.95 -19.24 -5.40
N ASN A 30 -33.38 -19.71 -4.30
CA ASN A 30 -32.17 -19.13 -3.72
C ASN A 30 -31.03 -19.39 -4.72
N PHE A 31 -30.81 -18.45 -5.65
CA PHE A 31 -29.58 -18.40 -6.43
C PHE A 31 -28.45 -17.96 -5.50
N THR A 32 -27.89 -18.91 -4.77
CA THR A 32 -26.65 -18.72 -4.01
C THR A 32 -25.53 -18.47 -5.02
N SER A 33 -24.86 -17.33 -4.93
CA SER A 33 -23.83 -16.78 -5.84
C SER A 33 -24.33 -16.04 -7.08
N SER A 34 -24.82 -14.81 -6.89
CA SER A 34 -24.92 -13.86 -8.00
C SER A 34 -23.54 -13.59 -8.61
N LEU A 35 -23.47 -13.39 -9.93
CA LEU A 35 -22.23 -13.02 -10.64
C LEU A 35 -21.60 -11.73 -10.11
N SER A 36 -22.36 -10.86 -9.45
CA SER A 36 -21.85 -9.67 -8.78
C SER A 36 -21.00 -10.02 -7.55
N TRP A 37 -21.38 -11.04 -6.77
CA TRP A 37 -20.59 -11.48 -5.61
C TRP A 37 -19.23 -12.03 -6.03
N ARG A 38 -19.18 -12.79 -7.14
CA ARG A 38 -17.92 -13.31 -7.71
C ARG A 38 -17.02 -12.21 -8.30
N ARG A 39 -17.58 -11.05 -8.67
CA ARG A 39 -16.82 -9.90 -9.22
C ARG A 39 -16.30 -8.94 -8.16
N HIS A 40 -17.02 -8.78 -7.06
CA HIS A 40 -16.76 -7.71 -6.09
C HIS A 40 -16.23 -8.19 -4.73
N GLY A 41 -16.26 -9.50 -4.44
CA GLY A 41 -15.75 -10.05 -3.18
C GLY A 41 -16.64 -9.73 -1.98
N ALA A 42 -16.07 -9.84 -0.77
CA ALA A 42 -16.77 -9.51 0.48
C ALA A 42 -16.80 -7.99 0.67
N ILE A 43 -17.96 -7.45 1.09
CA ILE A 43 -18.07 -6.03 1.44
C ILE A 43 -17.27 -5.80 2.72
N PRO A 44 -16.34 -4.83 2.74
CA PRO A 44 -15.60 -4.52 3.96
C PRO A 44 -16.53 -4.10 5.10
N GLN A 45 -16.26 -4.63 6.28
CA GLN A 45 -16.91 -4.25 7.53
C GLN A 45 -15.93 -3.47 8.38
N PHE A 46 -16.47 -2.54 9.18
CA PHE A 46 -15.69 -1.74 10.10
C PHE A 46 -15.98 -2.15 11.53
N THR A 47 -14.93 -2.26 12.33
CA THR A 47 -15.06 -2.43 13.77
C THR A 47 -15.32 -1.08 14.43
N GLU A 48 -15.97 -1.09 15.59
CA GLU A 48 -16.26 0.11 16.37
C GLU A 48 -14.99 0.93 16.64
N THR A 49 -15.05 2.24 16.38
CA THR A 49 -13.93 3.17 16.53
C THR A 49 -13.90 3.86 17.89
N SER A 50 -12.89 4.69 18.12
CA SER A 50 -12.72 5.51 19.33
C SER A 50 -13.67 6.70 19.41
N SER A 51 -14.19 7.18 18.28
CA SER A 51 -15.09 8.32 18.21
C SER A 51 -16.36 8.02 17.41
N ALA A 52 -17.47 8.66 17.82
CA ALA A 52 -18.73 8.62 17.08
C ALA A 52 -18.58 9.23 15.68
N GLU A 53 -17.82 10.33 15.54
CA GLU A 53 -17.60 10.99 14.25
C GLU A 53 -16.95 10.04 13.22
N LEU A 54 -15.95 9.25 13.64
CA LEU A 54 -15.32 8.29 12.74
C LEU A 54 -16.27 7.13 12.39
N ASN A 55 -17.03 6.61 13.36
CA ASN A 55 -18.05 5.59 13.12
C ASN A 55 -19.11 6.06 12.11
N ASP A 56 -19.61 7.28 12.27
CA ASP A 56 -20.61 7.88 11.38
C ASP A 56 -20.05 8.05 9.97
N LEU A 57 -18.81 8.56 9.84
CA LEU A 57 -18.16 8.74 8.55
C LEU A 57 -17.88 7.39 7.85
N LEU A 58 -17.40 6.38 8.57
CA LEU A 58 -17.17 5.04 8.02
C LEU A 58 -18.49 4.39 7.59
N SER A 59 -19.56 4.60 8.36
CA SER A 59 -20.91 4.14 8.01
C SER A 59 -21.44 4.85 6.76
N GLU A 60 -21.24 6.16 6.65
CA GLU A 60 -21.61 6.93 5.46
C GLU A 60 -20.85 6.45 4.22
N ILE A 61 -19.52 6.27 4.33
CA ILE A 61 -18.70 5.73 3.23
C ILE A 61 -19.22 4.34 2.83
N ARG A 62 -19.50 3.47 3.81
CA ARG A 62 -20.00 2.13 3.53
C ARG A 62 -21.34 2.18 2.79
N GLN A 63 -22.30 2.94 3.31
CA GLN A 63 -23.67 2.99 2.79
C GLN A 63 -23.77 3.69 1.44
N LYS A 64 -23.00 4.76 1.21
CA LYS A 64 -23.13 5.61 0.00
C LYS A 64 -22.12 5.28 -1.09
N ILE A 65 -20.93 4.76 -0.73
CA ILE A 65 -19.87 4.44 -1.69
C ILE A 65 -19.75 2.92 -1.88
N MET A 66 -19.55 2.16 -0.80
CA MET A 66 -19.18 0.74 -0.90
C MET A 66 -20.35 -0.18 -1.25
N LEU A 67 -21.50 -0.09 -0.56
CA LEU A 67 -22.66 -0.95 -0.86
C LEU A 67 -23.19 -0.72 -2.28
N PRO A 68 -23.36 0.54 -2.75
CA PRO A 68 -23.81 0.80 -4.12
C PRO A 68 -22.88 0.23 -5.20
N SER A 69 -21.57 0.16 -4.95
CA SER A 69 -20.61 -0.39 -5.92
C SER A 69 -20.77 -1.90 -6.13
N HIS A 70 -21.35 -2.62 -5.17
CA HIS A 70 -21.61 -4.06 -5.26
C HIS A 70 -22.95 -4.41 -5.92
N LEU A 71 -23.81 -3.40 -6.17
CA LEU A 71 -25.09 -3.60 -6.81
C LEU A 71 -24.96 -3.90 -8.31
N SER A 72 -25.92 -4.65 -8.85
CA SER A 72 -26.02 -4.84 -10.31
C SER A 72 -26.22 -3.50 -11.02
N SER A 73 -25.81 -3.39 -12.28
CA SER A 73 -26.02 -2.15 -13.06
C SER A 73 -27.49 -1.74 -13.19
N LYS A 74 -28.44 -2.68 -13.04
CA LYS A 74 -29.87 -2.37 -12.98
C LYS A 74 -30.24 -1.69 -11.66
N HIS A 75 -29.82 -2.26 -10.52
CA HIS A 75 -30.05 -1.67 -9.21
C HIS A 75 -29.31 -0.33 -9.03
N GLN A 76 -28.08 -0.20 -9.55
CA GLN A 76 -27.38 1.09 -9.59
C GLN A 76 -28.16 2.16 -10.36
N LYS A 77 -28.82 1.80 -11.48
CA LYS A 77 -29.67 2.74 -12.22
C LYS A 77 -30.92 3.15 -11.43
N LEU A 78 -31.46 2.27 -10.60
CA LEU A 78 -32.59 2.59 -9.72
C LEU A 78 -32.17 3.63 -8.68
N ILE A 79 -31.07 3.38 -7.95
CA ILE A 79 -30.63 4.28 -6.87
C ILE A 79 -30.15 5.65 -7.38
N TYR A 80 -29.48 5.73 -8.54
CA TYR A 80 -28.85 6.99 -8.98
C TYR A 80 -29.72 7.87 -9.88
N LYS A 81 -30.81 7.36 -10.46
CA LYS A 81 -31.65 8.16 -11.35
C LYS A 81 -32.84 8.75 -10.59
N LYS A 82 -32.92 10.08 -10.58
CA LYS A 82 -34.00 10.85 -9.94
C LYS A 82 -35.42 10.38 -10.29
N ARG A 83 -35.65 9.90 -11.53
CA ARG A 83 -36.98 9.40 -11.95
C ARG A 83 -37.52 8.22 -11.13
N TYR A 84 -36.64 7.48 -10.44
CA TYR A 84 -37.00 6.33 -9.61
C TYR A 84 -37.07 6.67 -8.12
N GLU A 85 -36.88 7.94 -7.75
CA GLU A 85 -36.89 8.39 -6.35
C GLU A 85 -38.23 8.09 -5.67
N ASN A 86 -39.34 8.52 -6.29
CA ASN A 86 -40.68 8.26 -5.76
C ASN A 86 -40.99 6.76 -5.70
N GLU A 87 -40.56 5.98 -6.70
CA GLU A 87 -40.77 4.52 -6.74
C GLU A 87 -40.08 3.83 -5.56
N LEU A 88 -38.83 4.20 -5.26
CA LEU A 88 -38.08 3.66 -4.11
C LEU A 88 -38.65 4.11 -2.75
N LEU A 89 -39.32 5.26 -2.69
CA LEU A 89 -40.02 5.74 -1.49
C LEU A 89 -41.33 4.99 -1.24
N THR A 90 -42.08 4.67 -2.31
CA THR A 90 -43.37 3.98 -2.20
C THR A 90 -43.23 2.47 -2.08
N GLU A 91 -42.27 1.87 -2.78
CA GLU A 91 -42.05 0.43 -2.82
C GLU A 91 -40.60 0.11 -2.42
N PRO A 92 -40.36 -0.36 -1.17
CA PRO A 92 -39.01 -0.63 -0.71
C PRO A 92 -38.41 -1.82 -1.48
N VAL A 93 -37.42 -1.53 -2.32
CA VAL A 93 -36.66 -2.56 -3.03
C VAL A 93 -35.49 -3.00 -2.17
N ILE A 94 -35.43 -4.29 -1.82
CA ILE A 94 -34.33 -4.88 -1.05
C ILE A 94 -33.41 -5.65 -1.99
N ALA A 95 -32.11 -5.32 -1.94
CA ALA A 95 -31.07 -6.08 -2.61
C ALA A 95 -30.24 -6.83 -1.57
N THR A 96 -30.18 -8.15 -1.68
CA THR A 96 -29.28 -8.96 -0.84
C THR A 96 -27.86 -8.88 -1.39
N ILE A 97 -26.95 -8.28 -0.63
CA ILE A 97 -25.51 -8.16 -0.96
C ILE A 97 -24.72 -8.89 0.13
N ALA A 98 -23.95 -9.92 -0.23
CA ALA A 98 -23.11 -10.66 0.72
C ALA A 98 -23.85 -11.17 1.97
N ASN A 99 -25.09 -11.66 1.80
CA ASN A 99 -25.99 -12.12 2.87
C ASN A 99 -26.50 -11.03 3.81
N GLU A 100 -26.31 -9.76 3.45
CA GLU A 100 -26.93 -8.60 4.12
C GLU A 100 -28.02 -8.04 3.21
N ASP A 101 -29.21 -7.80 3.78
CA ASP A 101 -30.30 -7.16 3.08
C ASP A 101 -30.10 -5.64 3.09
N PHE A 102 -29.86 -5.07 1.91
CA PHE A 102 -29.68 -3.64 1.72
C PHE A 102 -30.90 -3.05 1.04
N GLN A 103 -31.64 -2.21 1.78
CA GLN A 103 -32.75 -1.46 1.21
C GLN A 103 -32.22 -0.36 0.29
N LEU A 104 -32.64 -0.39 -0.97
CA LEU A 104 -32.26 0.60 -1.97
C LEU A 104 -32.96 1.93 -1.65
N GLN A 105 -32.16 2.99 -1.58
CA GLN A 105 -32.63 4.37 -1.44
C GLN A 105 -32.08 5.21 -2.59
N HIS A 106 -32.79 6.28 -2.94
CA HIS A 106 -32.28 7.23 -3.93
C HIS A 106 -31.01 7.91 -3.39
N ILE A 107 -29.98 8.01 -4.23
CA ILE A 107 -28.72 8.70 -3.94
C ILE A 107 -28.46 9.71 -5.05
N ASP A 108 -28.52 11.00 -4.72
CA ASP A 108 -28.10 12.08 -5.61
C ASP A 108 -26.56 12.12 -5.66
N ARG A 109 -25.99 11.81 -6.83
CA ARG A 109 -24.53 11.80 -7.03
C ARG A 109 -23.87 13.16 -6.80
N THR A 110 -24.63 14.25 -6.90
CA THR A 110 -24.10 15.61 -6.76
C THR A 110 -24.14 16.12 -5.33
N LYS A 111 -25.07 15.62 -4.51
CA LYS A 111 -25.30 16.09 -3.14
C LYS A 111 -24.94 15.06 -2.08
N ASP A 112 -25.35 13.82 -2.29
CA ASP A 112 -25.29 12.80 -1.25
C ASP A 112 -23.97 12.03 -1.27
N LEU A 113 -23.35 11.89 -2.46
CA LEU A 113 -22.14 11.10 -2.62
C LEU A 113 -20.90 11.90 -2.17
N PRO A 114 -20.22 11.50 -1.08
CA PRO A 114 -19.03 12.22 -0.66
C PRO A 114 -17.89 12.00 -1.65
N ASN A 115 -17.02 12.99 -1.82
CA ASN A 115 -15.83 12.83 -2.66
C ASN A 115 -14.92 11.74 -2.08
N HIS A 116 -14.65 10.68 -2.85
CA HIS A 116 -13.96 9.49 -2.35
C HIS A 116 -12.60 9.82 -1.72
N LYS A 117 -11.77 10.63 -2.39
CA LYS A 117 -10.45 11.01 -1.89
C LYS A 117 -10.54 11.84 -0.61
N LYS A 118 -11.45 12.82 -0.56
CA LYS A 118 -11.65 13.63 0.65
C LYS A 118 -12.17 12.79 1.82
N ALA A 119 -13.12 11.89 1.55
CA ALA A 119 -13.69 11.00 2.57
C ALA A 119 -12.62 10.06 3.16
N LEU A 120 -11.79 9.45 2.30
CA LEU A 120 -10.67 8.61 2.73
C LEU A 120 -9.72 9.36 3.67
N PHE A 121 -9.21 10.51 3.25
CA PHE A 121 -8.25 11.26 4.06
C PHE A 121 -8.88 11.91 5.29
N LYS A 122 -10.16 12.27 5.26
CA LYS A 122 -10.90 12.69 6.46
C LYS A 122 -10.98 11.54 7.46
N ALA A 123 -11.35 10.33 7.03
CA ALA A 123 -11.39 9.16 7.89
C ALA A 123 -10.02 8.86 8.49
N ILE A 124 -8.95 8.84 7.69
CA ILE A 124 -7.58 8.64 8.19
C ILE A 124 -7.19 9.71 9.22
N SER A 125 -7.55 10.98 8.99
CA SER A 125 -7.23 12.07 9.94
C SER A 125 -7.92 11.92 11.30
N LEU A 126 -9.06 11.21 11.35
CA LEU A 126 -9.82 10.92 12.56
C LEU A 126 -9.34 9.64 13.27
N MET A 127 -8.51 8.80 12.64
CA MET A 127 -7.95 7.60 13.28
C MET A 127 -6.86 8.01 14.30
N LYS A 128 -7.11 7.76 15.59
CA LYS A 128 -6.18 8.14 16.68
C LYS A 128 -5.68 6.90 17.42
N GLU A 129 -6.59 6.02 17.80
CA GLU A 129 -6.27 4.84 18.58
C GLU A 129 -5.92 3.65 17.70
N LYS A 130 -5.19 2.67 18.26
CA LYS A 130 -4.79 1.45 17.54
C LYS A 130 -5.98 0.75 16.85
N LYS A 131 -7.15 0.70 17.52
CA LYS A 131 -8.37 0.10 16.97
C LYS A 131 -8.90 0.82 15.73
N ASP A 132 -8.75 2.14 15.66
CA ASP A 132 -9.21 2.93 14.51
C ASP A 132 -8.40 2.60 13.27
N TRP A 133 -7.08 2.50 13.44
CA TRP A 133 -6.16 2.18 12.36
C TRP A 133 -6.32 0.76 11.82
N GLY A 134 -6.86 -0.16 12.64
CA GLY A 134 -7.25 -1.50 12.20
C GLY A 134 -8.32 -1.50 11.10
N ASN A 135 -9.08 -0.42 10.95
CA ASN A 135 -10.06 -0.27 9.86
C ASN A 135 -9.44 0.18 8.54
N LEU A 136 -8.19 0.66 8.51
CA LEU A 136 -7.57 1.22 7.31
C LEU A 136 -7.48 0.21 6.14
N PRO A 137 -7.05 -1.05 6.34
CA PRO A 137 -7.02 -2.03 5.25
C PRO A 137 -8.40 -2.27 4.63
N ASN A 138 -9.45 -2.38 5.47
CA ASN A 138 -10.84 -2.53 5.01
C ASN A 138 -11.35 -1.29 4.27
N LEU A 139 -10.96 -0.11 4.74
CA LEU A 139 -11.31 1.16 4.10
C LEU A 139 -10.69 1.23 2.70
N LEU A 140 -9.39 0.94 2.56
CA LEU A 140 -8.70 0.94 1.27
C LEU A 140 -9.29 -0.10 0.31
N ALA A 141 -9.58 -1.31 0.80
CA ALA A 141 -10.22 -2.35 0.02
C ALA A 141 -11.57 -1.88 -0.55
N GLY A 142 -12.42 -1.30 0.31
CA GLY A 142 -13.74 -0.82 -0.11
C GLY A 142 -13.68 0.34 -1.09
N MET A 143 -12.71 1.24 -0.91
CA MET A 143 -12.49 2.35 -1.85
C MET A 143 -12.02 1.86 -3.22
N LYS A 144 -11.09 0.89 -3.25
CA LYS A 144 -10.64 0.27 -4.50
C LYS A 144 -11.80 -0.43 -5.21
N LEU A 145 -12.60 -1.21 -4.49
CA LEU A 145 -13.80 -1.87 -5.02
C LEU A 145 -14.83 -0.88 -5.58
N ALA A 146 -14.92 0.31 -4.98
CA ALA A 146 -15.75 1.42 -5.49
C ALA A 146 -15.13 2.18 -6.68
N GLY A 147 -14.05 1.67 -7.27
CA GLY A 147 -13.41 2.23 -8.46
C GLY A 147 -12.45 3.39 -8.18
N MET A 148 -12.11 3.66 -6.92
CA MET A 148 -11.07 4.63 -6.59
C MET A 148 -9.69 4.05 -6.94
N ASN A 149 -8.86 4.83 -7.63
CA ASN A 149 -7.47 4.44 -7.88
C ASN A 149 -6.63 4.58 -6.59
N THR A 150 -6.60 3.53 -5.77
CA THR A 150 -5.77 3.44 -4.56
C THR A 150 -4.32 3.08 -4.87
N SER A 151 -4.03 2.60 -6.07
CA SER A 151 -2.69 2.13 -6.49
C SER A 151 -1.74 3.24 -6.94
N GLY A 152 -2.24 4.47 -7.15
CA GLY A 152 -1.40 5.60 -7.58
C GLY A 152 -0.30 5.95 -6.57
N LEU A 153 0.94 6.10 -7.04
CA LEU A 153 2.13 6.34 -6.20
C LEU A 153 1.95 7.47 -5.18
N SER A 154 1.47 8.64 -5.59
CA SER A 154 1.25 9.78 -4.67
C SER A 154 0.23 9.46 -3.57
N MET A 155 -0.75 8.61 -3.84
CA MET A 155 -1.75 8.19 -2.85
C MET A 155 -1.13 7.24 -1.83
N LYS A 156 -0.42 6.22 -2.31
CA LYS A 156 0.28 5.26 -1.45
C LYS A 156 1.31 5.96 -0.56
N ASN A 157 2.09 6.90 -1.12
CA ASN A 157 3.07 7.68 -0.38
C ASN A 157 2.44 8.52 0.74
N ARG A 158 1.30 9.16 0.46
CA ARG A 158 0.60 9.94 1.47
C ARG A 158 0.02 9.06 2.57
N ILE A 159 -0.54 7.88 2.23
CA ILE A 159 -1.06 6.94 3.23
C ILE A 159 0.06 6.44 4.14
N VAL A 160 1.17 5.94 3.58
CA VAL A 160 2.33 5.49 4.37
C VAL A 160 2.86 6.61 5.26
N SER A 161 2.95 7.84 4.75
CA SER A 161 3.39 8.99 5.54
C SER A 161 2.49 9.24 6.75
N LEU A 162 1.16 9.15 6.60
CA LEU A 162 0.21 9.33 7.70
C LEU A 162 0.28 8.19 8.72
N VAL A 163 0.38 6.94 8.26
CA VAL A 163 0.50 5.75 9.12
C VAL A 163 1.80 5.80 9.93
N ARG A 164 2.90 6.19 9.28
CA ARG A 164 4.22 6.40 9.89
C ARG A 164 4.18 7.48 10.96
N GLN A 165 3.63 8.65 10.65
CA GLN A 165 3.46 9.75 11.61
C GLN A 165 2.62 9.36 12.83
N ALA A 166 1.67 8.44 12.66
CA ALA A 166 0.86 7.90 13.76
C ALA A 166 1.57 6.77 14.55
N GLY A 167 2.76 6.34 14.13
CA GLY A 167 3.49 5.22 14.74
C GLY A 167 2.87 3.84 14.50
N ARG A 168 1.93 3.72 13.55
CA ARG A 168 1.10 2.51 13.30
C ARG A 168 1.64 1.65 12.16
N HIS A 169 2.95 1.47 12.13
CA HIS A 169 3.69 0.74 11.11
C HIS A 169 3.15 -0.69 10.83
N GLU A 170 2.55 -1.37 11.81
CA GLU A 170 1.89 -2.67 11.63
C GLU A 170 0.78 -2.65 10.58
N VAL A 171 0.12 -1.51 10.40
CA VAL A 171 -0.98 -1.33 9.46
C VAL A 171 -0.45 -1.28 8.02
N ILE A 172 0.79 -0.79 7.82
CA ILE A 172 1.45 -0.85 6.52
C ILE A 172 1.57 -2.31 6.10
N LEU A 173 2.08 -3.17 6.98
CA LEU A 173 2.24 -4.60 6.69
C LEU A 173 0.91 -5.28 6.41
N GLU A 174 -0.14 -4.98 7.18
CA GLU A 174 -1.47 -5.55 6.92
C GLU A 174 -2.01 -5.13 5.54
N CYS A 175 -1.80 -3.86 5.16
CA CYS A 175 -2.19 -3.39 3.84
C CYS A 175 -1.39 -4.09 2.71
N LEU A 176 -0.09 -4.35 2.93
CA LEU A 176 0.76 -5.07 1.99
C LEU A 176 0.36 -6.55 1.87
N LEU A 177 0.08 -7.23 2.98
CA LEU A 177 -0.41 -8.61 2.97
C LEU A 177 -1.67 -8.76 2.10
N ARG A 178 -2.50 -7.71 2.09
CA ARG A 178 -3.74 -7.59 1.32
C ARG A 178 -3.59 -6.71 0.08
N ALA A 179 -2.42 -6.68 -0.55
CA ALA A 179 -2.09 -5.73 -1.62
C ALA A 179 -3.07 -5.74 -2.82
N GLU A 180 -3.64 -6.89 -3.17
CA GLU A 180 -4.64 -6.99 -4.23
C GLU A 180 -5.96 -6.30 -3.85
N ASP A 181 -6.35 -6.33 -2.58
CA ASP A 181 -7.56 -5.67 -2.09
C ASP A 181 -7.30 -4.17 -1.89
N THR A 182 -6.21 -3.82 -1.20
CA THR A 182 -5.94 -2.44 -0.79
C THR A 182 -5.35 -1.58 -1.91
N GLY A 183 -4.71 -2.21 -2.90
CA GLY A 183 -3.92 -1.54 -3.93
C GLY A 183 -2.49 -1.17 -3.49
N MET A 184 -2.07 -1.59 -2.30
CA MET A 184 -0.74 -1.32 -1.73
C MET A 184 0.29 -2.36 -2.22
N GLN A 185 0.58 -2.35 -3.52
CA GLN A 185 1.59 -3.21 -4.14
C GLN A 185 2.95 -2.52 -4.14
N LEU A 186 4.04 -3.30 -4.04
CA LEU A 186 5.43 -2.82 -3.95
C LEU A 186 6.10 -2.64 -5.32
N LYS A 187 5.32 -2.57 -6.40
CA LYS A 187 5.82 -2.63 -7.78
C LYS A 187 6.78 -1.49 -8.11
N GLU A 188 6.54 -0.31 -7.57
CA GLU A 188 7.33 0.89 -7.84
C GLU A 188 8.52 0.97 -6.85
N PRO A 189 9.77 1.05 -7.35
CA PRO A 189 10.97 1.20 -6.52
C PRO A 189 10.86 2.26 -5.43
N VAL A 190 10.38 3.46 -5.79
CA VAL A 190 10.23 4.58 -4.86
C VAL A 190 9.26 4.24 -3.72
N PHE A 191 8.18 3.51 -4.01
CA PHE A 191 7.21 3.11 -2.99
C PHE A 191 7.79 2.04 -2.07
N ALA A 192 8.49 1.05 -2.63
CA ALA A 192 9.18 0.01 -1.88
C ALA A 192 10.22 0.61 -0.91
N THR A 193 11.08 1.51 -1.39
CA THR A 193 12.06 2.22 -0.55
C THR A 193 11.39 3.01 0.57
N MET A 194 10.32 3.75 0.27
CA MET A 194 9.59 4.50 1.30
C MET A 194 8.94 3.60 2.37
N VAL A 195 8.45 2.41 2.00
CA VAL A 195 7.96 1.42 2.98
C VAL A 195 9.10 0.95 3.88
N MET A 196 10.27 0.63 3.31
CA MET A 196 11.45 0.22 4.07
C MET A 196 11.90 1.31 5.04
N LEU A 197 11.95 2.57 4.58
CA LEU A 197 12.28 3.74 5.41
C LEU A 197 11.26 3.95 6.53
N ALA A 198 9.96 3.78 6.26
CA ALA A 198 8.95 3.87 7.30
C ALA A 198 9.16 2.78 8.38
N ILE A 199 9.50 1.56 8.00
CA ILE A 199 9.79 0.48 8.95
C ILE A 199 11.07 0.77 9.75
N GLN A 200 12.13 1.20 9.09
CA GLN A 200 13.40 1.61 9.71
C GLN A 200 13.19 2.71 10.75
N GLN A 201 12.33 3.68 10.43
CA GLN A 201 12.07 4.83 11.27
C GLN A 201 11.52 4.44 12.65
N ARG A 202 10.82 3.31 12.75
CA ARG A 202 10.37 2.74 14.04
C ARG A 202 11.52 2.50 15.01
N ALA A 203 12.64 1.97 14.52
CA ALA A 203 13.83 1.75 15.33
C ALA A 203 14.59 3.07 15.55
N PHE A 204 14.74 3.89 14.51
CA PHE A 204 15.42 5.17 14.58
C PHE A 204 14.82 6.15 15.61
N ASP A 205 13.49 6.29 15.63
CA ASP A 205 12.76 7.20 16.52
C ASP A 205 12.84 6.76 17.99
N THR A 206 13.11 5.49 18.25
CA THR A 206 13.28 4.91 19.60
C THR A 206 14.75 4.75 19.99
N ASP A 207 15.63 5.46 19.29
CA ASP A 207 17.08 5.40 19.48
C ASP A 207 17.68 3.98 19.40
N TRP A 208 17.09 3.18 18.50
CA TRP A 208 17.48 1.81 18.23
C TRP A 208 17.25 0.85 19.40
N HIS A 209 16.26 1.12 20.25
CA HIS A 209 15.89 0.24 21.36
C HIS A 209 15.68 -1.21 20.90
N GLU A 210 16.26 -2.17 21.61
CA GLU A 210 16.40 -3.59 21.21
C GLU A 210 15.11 -4.19 20.65
N HIS A 211 14.00 -4.09 21.40
CA HIS A 211 12.70 -4.62 20.98
C HIS A 211 12.20 -4.01 19.66
N GLU A 212 12.34 -2.70 19.50
CA GLU A 212 11.84 -1.98 18.32
C GLU A 212 12.74 -2.20 17.11
N LEU A 213 14.05 -2.29 17.32
CA LEU A 213 15.04 -2.68 16.32
C LEU A 213 14.82 -4.10 15.81
N ALA A 214 14.69 -5.08 16.72
CA ALA A 214 14.43 -6.47 16.34
C ALA A 214 13.12 -6.62 15.55
N LYS A 215 12.10 -5.86 15.94
CA LYS A 215 10.81 -5.84 15.25
C LYS A 215 10.89 -5.17 13.88
N ALA A 216 11.58 -4.03 13.76
CA ALA A 216 11.82 -3.36 12.49
C ALA A 216 12.59 -4.26 11.52
N LEU A 217 13.64 -4.94 11.98
CA LEU A 217 14.39 -5.90 11.17
C LEU A 217 13.50 -7.03 10.66
N LYS A 218 12.72 -7.68 11.54
CA LYS A 218 11.79 -8.75 11.15
C LYS A 218 10.75 -8.28 10.13
N TRP A 219 10.27 -7.06 10.27
CA TRP A 219 9.28 -6.48 9.36
C TRP A 219 9.88 -6.10 8.01
N ALA A 220 11.09 -5.56 7.99
CA ALA A 220 11.82 -5.28 6.76
C ALA A 220 12.10 -6.58 5.99
N GLU A 221 12.48 -7.66 6.68
CA GLU A 221 12.66 -8.99 6.10
C GLU A 221 11.37 -9.52 5.48
N LEU A 222 10.25 -9.38 6.20
CA LEU A 222 8.94 -9.76 5.69
C LEU A 222 8.57 -8.98 4.41
N VAL A 223 8.87 -7.67 4.35
CA VAL A 223 8.62 -6.86 3.15
C VAL A 223 9.45 -7.33 1.97
N VAL A 224 10.72 -7.70 2.17
CA VAL A 224 11.54 -8.28 1.10
C VAL A 224 10.98 -9.62 0.62
N VAL A 225 10.52 -10.47 1.53
CA VAL A 225 9.83 -11.73 1.16
C VAL A 225 8.56 -11.44 0.35
N MET A 226 7.78 -10.42 0.72
CA MET A 226 6.58 -10.02 -0.04
C MET A 226 6.92 -9.57 -1.46
N MET A 227 8.06 -8.90 -1.68
CA MET A 227 8.47 -8.46 -3.03
C MET A 227 8.69 -9.64 -4.00
N GLU A 228 9.01 -10.83 -3.50
CA GLU A 228 9.15 -12.02 -4.35
C GLU A 228 7.80 -12.59 -4.83
N GLU A 229 6.69 -12.15 -4.22
CA GLU A 229 5.37 -12.52 -4.69
C GLU A 229 4.98 -11.71 -5.95
N PRO A 230 4.46 -12.36 -7.02
CA PRO A 230 4.05 -11.66 -8.25
C PRO A 230 3.04 -10.53 -8.02
N LYS A 231 2.21 -10.62 -6.97
CA LYS A 231 1.26 -9.57 -6.61
C LYS A 231 1.94 -8.25 -6.18
N HIS A 232 3.20 -8.29 -5.77
CA HIS A 232 3.97 -7.11 -5.36
C HIS A 232 4.90 -6.60 -6.45
N ALA A 233 5.78 -7.45 -7.01
CA ALA A 233 6.73 -7.04 -8.05
C ALA A 233 6.20 -7.20 -9.50
N GLY A 234 4.93 -7.59 -9.67
CA GLY A 234 4.29 -7.79 -10.97
C GLY A 234 4.66 -9.09 -11.67
N SER A 235 5.85 -9.64 -11.43
CA SER A 235 6.28 -10.92 -11.98
C SER A 235 7.42 -11.56 -11.16
N ARG A 236 7.66 -12.87 -11.35
CA ARG A 236 8.84 -13.54 -10.77
C ARG A 236 10.14 -13.13 -11.46
N VAL A 237 10.06 -12.72 -12.72
CA VAL A 237 11.21 -12.24 -13.51
C VAL A 237 11.55 -10.81 -13.08
N LEU A 238 12.84 -10.53 -12.96
CA LEU A 238 13.33 -9.21 -12.61
C LEU A 238 13.08 -8.20 -13.73
N ALA A 239 12.46 -7.06 -13.41
CA ALA A 239 12.10 -6.00 -14.35
C ALA A 239 13.23 -4.97 -14.61
N GLY A 240 14.49 -5.38 -14.49
CA GLY A 240 15.65 -4.48 -14.64
C GLY A 240 15.62 -3.33 -13.63
N LYS A 241 15.98 -2.11 -14.06
CA LYS A 241 16.08 -0.93 -13.18
C LYS A 241 14.78 -0.54 -12.46
N ASP A 242 13.63 -0.93 -13.02
CA ASP A 242 12.31 -0.64 -12.44
C ASP A 242 11.87 -1.71 -11.42
N ASP A 243 12.69 -2.73 -11.16
CA ASP A 243 12.38 -3.75 -10.18
C ASP A 243 12.72 -3.28 -8.76
N PRO A 244 11.77 -3.32 -7.81
CA PRO A 244 12.01 -2.93 -6.42
C PRO A 244 13.05 -3.83 -5.72
N ARG A 245 13.20 -5.10 -6.14
CA ARG A 245 14.12 -6.06 -5.52
C ARG A 245 15.59 -5.76 -5.84
N LEU A 246 15.84 -4.99 -6.88
CA LEU A 246 17.18 -4.60 -7.33
C LEU A 246 17.61 -3.25 -6.75
N GLN A 247 16.78 -2.61 -5.93
CA GLN A 247 17.10 -1.29 -5.38
C GLN A 247 18.10 -1.42 -4.22
N PRO A 248 19.26 -0.74 -4.27
CA PRO A 248 20.25 -0.86 -3.22
C PRO A 248 19.75 -0.32 -1.87
N GLN A 249 18.76 0.58 -1.87
CA GLN A 249 18.15 1.10 -0.64
C GLN A 249 17.33 0.04 0.10
N VAL A 250 16.71 -0.91 -0.61
CA VAL A 250 15.92 -1.98 0.02
C VAL A 250 16.84 -2.89 0.85
N ILE A 251 17.92 -3.39 0.25
CA ILE A 251 18.87 -4.24 0.95
C ILE A 251 19.77 -3.43 1.91
N GLY A 252 20.09 -2.19 1.58
CA GLY A 252 20.87 -1.29 2.43
C GLY A 252 20.19 -0.99 3.77
N ILE A 253 18.87 -0.81 3.78
CA ILE A 253 18.10 -0.63 5.03
C ILE A 253 18.08 -1.92 5.88
N LEU A 254 18.02 -3.09 5.25
CA LEU A 254 18.18 -4.37 5.97
C LEU A 254 19.55 -4.49 6.61
N LEU A 255 20.60 -4.14 5.86
CA LEU A 255 21.96 -4.12 6.34
C LEU A 255 22.08 -3.19 7.55
N GLU A 256 21.54 -1.97 7.48
CA GLU A 256 21.56 -1.03 8.61
C GLU A 256 20.95 -1.63 9.88
N LEU A 257 19.73 -2.16 9.79
CA LEU A 257 19.04 -2.74 10.94
C LEU A 257 19.79 -3.95 11.52
N ALA A 258 20.36 -4.80 10.67
CA ALA A 258 21.14 -5.95 11.10
C ALA A 258 22.47 -5.53 11.77
N SER A 259 23.20 -4.59 11.16
CA SER A 259 24.48 -4.10 11.66
C SER A 259 24.33 -3.40 13.00
N ILE A 260 23.34 -2.52 13.16
CA ILE A 260 23.08 -1.85 14.45
C ILE A 260 22.74 -2.87 15.53
N LYS A 261 21.94 -3.90 15.20
CA LYS A 261 21.61 -4.96 16.16
C LYS A 261 22.89 -5.69 16.60
N ALA A 262 23.76 -6.02 15.66
CA ALA A 262 25.03 -6.67 15.96
C ALA A 262 25.93 -5.81 16.85
N VAL A 263 26.11 -4.53 16.50
CA VAL A 263 26.96 -3.58 17.24
C VAL A 263 26.42 -3.32 18.64
N LYS A 264 25.12 -3.01 18.79
CA LYS A 264 24.54 -2.61 20.08
C LYS A 264 24.23 -3.78 21.01
N TYR A 265 23.83 -4.94 20.48
CA TYR A 265 23.21 -6.01 21.28
C TYR A 265 23.86 -7.38 21.13
N LEU A 266 24.79 -7.57 20.18
CA LEU A 266 25.47 -8.86 19.96
C LEU A 266 27.00 -8.75 20.09
N GLU A 267 27.47 -7.78 20.89
CA GLU A 267 28.91 -7.56 21.16
C GLU A 267 29.74 -7.32 19.88
N GLY A 268 29.14 -6.71 18.86
CA GLY A 268 29.82 -6.48 17.57
C GLY A 268 30.06 -7.75 16.76
N ARG A 269 29.34 -8.84 17.05
CA ARG A 269 29.46 -10.11 16.31
C ARG A 269 28.25 -10.35 15.40
N ASP A 270 28.50 -10.90 14.22
CA ASP A 270 27.46 -11.35 13.30
C ASP A 270 26.95 -12.76 13.68
N VAL A 271 26.27 -12.85 14.83
CA VAL A 271 25.82 -14.13 15.41
C VAL A 271 24.90 -14.91 14.45
N ASP A 272 24.03 -14.20 13.74
CA ASP A 272 23.02 -14.78 12.85
C ASP A 272 23.50 -14.86 11.38
N GLY A 273 24.71 -14.38 11.06
CA GLY A 273 25.25 -14.30 9.69
C GLY A 273 24.57 -13.24 8.79
N LYS A 274 23.66 -12.44 9.35
CA LYS A 274 22.82 -11.49 8.60
C LYS A 274 23.60 -10.29 8.10
N VAL A 275 24.60 -9.83 8.84
CA VAL A 275 25.42 -8.69 8.41
C VAL A 275 26.20 -9.09 7.16
N ALA A 276 26.89 -10.24 7.19
CA ALA A 276 27.61 -10.76 6.04
C ALA A 276 26.68 -11.07 4.84
N GLU A 277 25.50 -11.66 5.08
CA GLU A 277 24.52 -11.92 4.03
C GLU A 277 24.08 -10.62 3.34
N TYR A 278 23.63 -9.62 4.11
CA TYR A 278 23.10 -8.38 3.55
C TYR A 278 24.18 -7.51 2.92
N SER A 279 25.41 -7.50 3.45
CA SER A 279 26.55 -6.87 2.79
C SER A 279 26.84 -7.52 1.43
N THR A 280 26.89 -8.85 1.38
CA THR A 280 27.12 -9.59 0.13
C THR A 280 26.03 -9.30 -0.90
N ARG A 281 24.76 -9.28 -0.47
CA ARG A 281 23.63 -8.95 -1.34
C ARG A 281 23.66 -7.51 -1.82
N LEU A 282 24.02 -6.55 -0.97
CA LEU A 282 24.18 -5.15 -1.37
C LEU A 282 25.27 -4.99 -2.43
N LEU A 283 26.42 -5.67 -2.26
CA LEU A 283 27.50 -5.67 -3.25
C LEU A 283 27.10 -6.37 -4.56
N GLY A 284 26.25 -7.41 -4.49
CA GLY A 284 25.72 -8.10 -5.67
C GLY A 284 24.58 -7.37 -6.38
N THR A 285 24.13 -6.22 -5.87
CA THR A 285 23.09 -5.42 -6.52
C THR A 285 23.60 -4.87 -7.85
N PRO A 286 22.89 -5.09 -8.98
CA PRO A 286 23.35 -4.63 -10.30
C PRO A 286 23.13 -3.12 -10.53
N LEU A 287 22.40 -2.46 -9.64
CA LEU A 287 22.15 -1.02 -9.69
C LEU A 287 23.15 -0.29 -8.79
N ASP A 288 23.77 0.74 -9.35
CA ASP A 288 24.61 1.67 -8.61
C ASP A 288 23.77 2.73 -7.90
N PHE A 289 24.40 3.44 -6.96
CA PHE A 289 23.80 4.64 -6.39
C PHE A 289 23.81 5.74 -7.44
N GLU A 290 22.62 6.19 -7.83
CA GLU A 290 22.50 7.28 -8.78
C GLU A 290 22.52 8.62 -8.02
N PRO A 291 23.40 9.56 -8.42
CA PRO A 291 23.22 10.94 -8.01
C PRO A 291 21.89 11.45 -8.57
N LEU A 292 21.34 12.52 -7.98
CA LEU A 292 20.17 13.19 -8.57
C LEU A 292 20.47 13.58 -10.03
N ALA A 293 19.72 13.01 -10.98
CA ALA A 293 19.95 13.20 -12.42
C ALA A 293 19.75 14.67 -12.85
N TYR A 294 20.70 15.20 -13.64
CA TYR A 294 20.82 16.60 -14.07
C TYR A 294 19.94 16.97 -15.28
N GLU A 295 18.68 16.53 -15.36
CA GLU A 295 17.90 16.72 -16.60
C GLU A 295 17.19 18.08 -16.72
N SER A 296 17.22 18.96 -15.71
CA SER A 296 16.75 20.36 -15.80
C SER A 296 17.26 21.22 -14.64
N GLU A 297 18.00 22.30 -14.94
CA GLU A 297 18.72 23.13 -13.95
C GLU A 297 17.88 23.70 -12.78
N HIS A 298 16.54 23.61 -12.79
CA HIS A 298 15.68 24.37 -11.86
C HIS A 298 14.85 23.51 -10.90
N ALA A 299 14.68 22.19 -11.14
CA ALA A 299 13.84 21.34 -10.30
C ALA A 299 14.62 20.53 -9.24
N TYR A 300 15.89 20.21 -9.51
CA TYR A 300 16.68 19.25 -8.73
C TYR A 300 17.51 19.89 -7.60
N GLU A 301 17.66 21.21 -7.63
CA GLU A 301 18.21 21.99 -6.51
C GLU A 301 17.12 22.40 -5.51
N SER A 302 15.93 21.83 -5.61
CA SER A 302 14.87 22.07 -4.63
C SER A 302 14.99 21.11 -3.46
N GLU A 303 14.61 21.58 -2.28
CA GLU A 303 14.42 20.76 -1.09
C GLU A 303 13.53 19.53 -1.35
N TYR A 304 12.59 19.61 -2.30
CA TYR A 304 11.66 18.54 -2.64
C TYR A 304 12.35 17.33 -3.29
N ALA A 305 13.50 17.53 -3.94
CA ALA A 305 14.31 16.48 -4.53
C ALA A 305 15.42 16.00 -3.58
N LEU A 306 16.13 16.95 -2.98
CA LEU A 306 17.30 16.68 -2.13
C LEU A 306 16.92 15.96 -0.83
N ASN A 307 15.84 16.39 -0.15
CA ASN A 307 15.45 15.83 1.14
C ASN A 307 15.03 14.35 1.05
N PRO A 308 14.14 13.93 0.12
CA PRO A 308 13.82 12.51 -0.04
C PRO A 308 15.00 11.66 -0.48
N TRP A 309 15.90 12.20 -1.32
CA TRP A 309 17.10 11.47 -1.73
C TRP A 309 18.01 11.22 -0.53
N LEU A 310 18.28 12.24 0.28
CA LEU A 310 19.12 12.11 1.48
C LEU A 310 18.48 11.15 2.49
N TRP A 311 17.16 11.24 2.69
CA TRP A 311 16.41 10.33 3.53
C TRP A 311 16.56 8.85 3.10
N ALA A 312 16.65 8.58 1.80
CA ALA A 312 16.79 7.22 1.28
C ALA A 312 18.22 6.67 1.34
N HIS A 313 19.24 7.52 1.32
CA HIS A 313 20.65 7.10 1.17
C HIS A 313 21.46 7.15 2.45
N VAL A 314 21.18 8.09 3.36
CA VAL A 314 21.87 8.16 4.67
C VAL A 314 21.78 6.85 5.45
N PRO A 315 20.60 6.21 5.59
CA PRO A 315 20.49 4.96 6.33
C PRO A 315 21.33 3.83 5.71
N VAL A 316 21.43 3.82 4.38
CA VAL A 316 22.24 2.82 3.64
C VAL A 316 23.72 3.02 3.93
N LEU A 317 24.21 4.26 3.86
CA LEU A 317 25.59 4.60 4.18
C LEU A 317 25.95 4.27 5.63
N HIS A 318 25.09 4.68 6.56
CA HIS A 318 25.24 4.35 7.98
C HIS A 318 25.29 2.83 8.20
N GLY A 319 24.41 2.07 7.53
CA GLY A 319 24.42 0.61 7.61
C GLY A 319 25.71 -0.03 7.10
N MET A 320 26.33 0.54 6.06
CA MET A 320 27.66 0.11 5.59
C MET A 320 28.74 0.38 6.64
N TYR A 321 28.74 1.56 7.27
CA TYR A 321 29.71 1.89 8.33
C TYR A 321 29.55 1.00 9.56
N GLU A 322 28.32 0.73 10.01
CA GLU A 322 28.09 -0.19 11.12
C GLU A 322 28.49 -1.63 10.76
N ALA A 323 28.25 -2.07 9.53
CA ALA A 323 28.65 -3.40 9.07
C ALA A 323 30.16 -3.59 9.11
N LEU A 324 30.93 -2.57 8.72
CA LEU A 324 32.39 -2.60 8.73
C LEU A 324 33.00 -2.75 10.14
N LYS A 325 32.24 -2.44 11.20
CA LYS A 325 32.65 -2.68 12.59
C LYS A 325 32.50 -4.15 13.02
N VAL A 326 31.68 -4.92 12.29
CA VAL A 326 31.29 -6.29 12.61
C VAL A 326 32.02 -7.30 11.73
N LEU A 327 32.20 -6.98 10.45
CA LEU A 327 32.85 -7.86 9.48
C LEU A 327 34.36 -7.96 9.74
N ASP A 328 34.96 -9.10 9.35
CA ASP A 328 36.41 -9.25 9.31
C ASP A 328 37.00 -8.21 8.33
N PRO A 329 37.88 -7.29 8.81
CA PRO A 329 38.47 -6.25 7.98
C PRO A 329 39.27 -6.77 6.79
N SER A 330 39.74 -8.02 6.83
CA SER A 330 40.49 -8.66 5.74
C SER A 330 39.60 -9.45 4.78
N SER A 331 38.28 -9.49 5.02
CA SER A 331 37.35 -10.18 4.13
C SER A 331 37.11 -9.38 2.83
N PRO A 332 36.95 -10.05 1.68
CA PRO A 332 36.59 -9.37 0.42
C PRO A 332 35.26 -8.59 0.51
N VAL A 333 34.34 -9.05 1.37
CA VAL A 333 33.06 -8.37 1.60
C VAL A 333 33.29 -7.03 2.30
N ALA A 334 34.14 -6.97 3.32
CA ALA A 334 34.47 -5.72 4.01
C ALA A 334 35.21 -4.73 3.08
N GLU A 335 36.14 -5.23 2.25
CA GLU A 335 36.85 -4.39 1.27
C GLU A 335 35.87 -3.80 0.24
N GLY A 336 35.04 -4.64 -0.38
CA GLY A 336 34.04 -4.17 -1.35
C GLY A 336 33.04 -3.19 -0.74
N LEU A 337 32.62 -3.42 0.50
CA LEU A 337 31.71 -2.53 1.22
C LEU A 337 32.34 -1.18 1.51
N ARG A 338 33.64 -1.15 1.86
CA ARG A 338 34.40 0.10 2.05
C ARG A 338 34.42 0.92 0.78
N THR A 339 34.82 0.33 -0.35
CA THR A 339 34.83 1.03 -1.64
C THR A 339 33.43 1.55 -2.02
N LYS A 340 32.39 0.73 -1.86
CA LYS A 340 31.01 1.16 -2.16
C LYS A 340 30.52 2.27 -1.22
N SER A 341 30.96 2.26 0.05
CA SER A 341 30.64 3.30 1.02
C SER A 341 31.30 4.64 0.71
N GLU A 342 32.56 4.66 0.27
CA GLU A 342 33.28 5.88 -0.12
C GLU A 342 32.58 6.60 -1.29
N VAL A 343 32.09 5.84 -2.27
CA VAL A 343 31.31 6.39 -3.40
C VAL A 343 30.03 7.05 -2.90
N LEU A 344 29.27 6.37 -2.04
CA LEU A 344 28.00 6.92 -1.53
C LEU A 344 28.23 8.10 -0.58
N ASP A 345 29.28 8.06 0.23
CA ASP A 345 29.66 9.11 1.17
C ASP A 345 29.90 10.46 0.47
N SER A 346 30.62 10.44 -0.65
CA SER A 346 30.83 11.62 -1.47
C SER A 346 29.51 12.23 -1.97
N MET A 347 28.58 11.39 -2.43
CA MET A 347 27.26 11.84 -2.91
C MET A 347 26.38 12.37 -1.77
N VAL A 348 26.38 11.68 -0.63
CA VAL A 348 25.60 12.03 0.56
C VAL A 348 26.09 13.34 1.17
N SER A 349 27.39 13.52 1.32
CA SER A 349 28.00 14.76 1.82
C SER A 349 27.68 15.95 0.91
N THR A 350 27.86 15.80 -0.40
CA THR A 350 27.53 16.85 -1.40
C THR A 350 26.05 17.23 -1.34
N THR A 351 25.16 16.24 -1.19
CA THR A 351 23.71 16.48 -1.13
C THR A 351 23.31 17.15 0.19
N TYR A 352 23.93 16.74 1.30
CA TYR A 352 23.73 17.35 2.61
C TYR A 352 24.10 18.84 2.61
N GLU A 353 25.29 19.20 2.12
CA GLU A 353 25.75 20.60 2.08
C GLU A 353 24.77 21.50 1.31
N LYS A 354 24.34 21.06 0.13
CA LYS A 354 23.34 21.77 -0.68
C LYS A 354 22.01 21.93 0.06
N LEU A 355 21.51 20.86 0.67
CA LEU A 355 20.23 20.89 1.38
C LEU A 355 20.29 21.74 2.64
N ALA A 356 21.41 21.69 3.37
CA ALA A 356 21.62 22.47 4.58
C ALA A 356 21.67 23.98 4.27
N ASP A 357 22.36 24.38 3.19
CA ASP A 357 22.36 25.78 2.73
C ASP A 357 20.94 26.27 2.41
N LEU A 358 20.15 25.47 1.68
CA LEU A 358 18.76 25.81 1.36
C LEU A 358 17.85 25.87 2.60
N ALA A 359 17.94 24.86 3.48
CA ALA A 359 17.10 24.78 4.67
C ALA A 359 17.40 25.90 5.68
N SER A 360 18.67 26.33 5.78
CA SER A 360 19.10 27.43 6.65
C SER A 360 18.44 28.76 6.27
N LYS A 361 18.27 29.01 4.97
CA LYS A 361 17.63 30.24 4.46
C LYS A 361 16.15 30.32 4.81
N GLU A 362 15.50 29.17 4.99
CA GLU A 362 14.05 29.08 5.19
C GLU A 362 13.64 28.57 6.58
N ASN A 363 14.61 28.33 7.48
CA ASN A 363 14.44 27.80 8.83
C ASN A 363 13.56 26.51 8.88
N LYS A 364 13.84 25.58 7.97
CA LYS A 364 13.06 24.34 7.80
C LYS A 364 13.73 23.15 8.48
N SER A 365 12.95 22.36 9.21
CA SER A 365 13.37 21.04 9.70
C SER A 365 13.00 19.97 8.69
N LEU A 366 14.01 19.38 8.04
CA LEU A 366 13.86 18.38 7.00
C LEU A 366 14.36 17.01 7.49
N ILE A 367 13.63 15.94 7.16
CA ILE A 367 13.92 14.59 7.69
C ILE A 367 15.28 14.05 7.22
N GLY A 368 15.68 14.32 5.97
CA GLY A 368 16.98 13.91 5.44
C GLY A 368 18.12 14.54 6.22
N LEU A 369 18.03 15.84 6.54
CA LEU A 369 19.02 16.54 7.37
C LEU A 369 19.08 15.95 8.78
N LYS A 370 17.91 15.79 9.42
CA LYS A 370 17.81 15.18 10.76
C LYS A 370 18.45 13.78 10.80
N MET A 371 18.26 12.98 9.76
CA MET A 371 18.86 11.64 9.70
C MET A 371 20.36 11.70 9.47
N TYR A 372 20.85 12.59 8.59
CA TYR A 372 22.27 12.80 8.41
C TYR A 372 22.94 13.19 9.73
N GLU A 373 22.44 14.24 10.38
CA GLU A 373 22.98 14.75 11.63
C GLU A 373 22.97 13.70 12.75
N LYS A 374 21.92 12.87 12.83
CA LYS A 374 21.83 11.85 13.89
C LYS A 374 22.69 10.62 13.61
N LEU A 375 22.92 10.24 12.36
CA LEU A 375 23.56 8.96 12.01
C LEU A 375 25.01 9.10 11.55
N LEU A 376 25.36 10.22 10.93
CA LEU A 376 26.66 10.46 10.31
C LEU A 376 27.34 11.75 10.81
N GLY A 377 26.60 12.62 11.50
CA GLY A 377 27.06 13.93 11.98
C GLY A 377 27.78 13.95 13.31
#